data_AF-A0A9X0AV14-F1
#
_entry.id   AF-A0A9X0AV14-F1
#
_cell.length_a   1.000
_cell.length_b   1.000
_cell.length_c   1.000
_cell.angle_alpha   90.00
_cell.angle_beta   90.00
_cell.angle_gamma   90.00
#
_symmetry.space_group_name_H-M   'P 1'
#
loop_
_entity.id
_entity.type
_entity.pdbx_description
1 polymer ?
#
loop_
_entity_poly.entity_id
_entity_poly.type
_entity_poly.pdbx_seq_one_letter_code
_entity_poly.pdbx_strand_id
1 'polypeptide(L)'
;MVYDKSFANQVLQEHVQKTYARINFRESWRNLPEIPSSEEILQDVSWQDTEAPEQPLDYQKLAEPKEFDPRLPHNNIDGAWDSKEDYLGFHYQILREDAVAPLRQSVAEFKRNNEMGDTQDTSIYTDVHLVGLQLCHLGPAFRIEFSSDRAGKRIRWEQSSRLTQGSLVCLSPTSDMFRSVCKVGTVAARPIEGGLDRDPPQVDLFFGDDEDIILNPVDSYVMIQSRLGFFEAYRHVLVALQKLTTEESPYIEKYLIQLDKNILPPDHIKERPCLDLRSISISSNEHFSALTDEEEENLCHVDVLKEFPNLPKSGMDDSQLAACKRMLTQSLAIVQGPPGTGKTFTSVQALKVMLCNRRHGPIIVAAQTNHALDQLLTHISGFEDNFVRLGSRCDKGNATILARTLYELRQTNKDMKARHLNGYRSAASAHDAMVLSIEKLLFDITEEDLLSGRVLLECNILSQQHFDSFFEPGWSSSLDMGDESIDPLLSWLGSKQIVRMPRTPGINKNLEIEDPDQEFEQLQEVEVEVQAKDNKESLSGTWIPLRRGYTGKVKSRRVTGKNDPRNILAKTESLFDIPEKYRGAVYCYWEKLYYDQLTRKLVEKLAMYQSSMRSLKMAKVL
;
A
#
# COMPACT_ATOMS: atom_id res chain seq x y z
N MET A 1 9.76 3.29 32.82
CA MET A 1 9.73 1.95 32.18
C MET A 1 11.07 1.69 31.50
N VAL A 2 11.80 0.65 31.90
CA VAL A 2 12.96 0.20 31.11
C VAL A 2 12.40 -0.42 29.84
N TYR A 3 12.79 0.08 28.67
CA TYR A 3 12.46 -0.55 27.38
C TYR A 3 13.15 -1.90 27.31
N ASP A 4 12.54 -2.93 27.89
CA ASP A 4 12.98 -4.30 27.79
C ASP A 4 12.71 -4.81 26.36
N LYS A 5 13.60 -5.66 25.83
CA LYS A 5 13.42 -6.31 24.53
C LYS A 5 12.09 -7.05 24.46
N SER A 6 11.61 -7.56 25.60
CA SER A 6 10.29 -8.17 25.75
C SER A 6 9.14 -7.25 25.32
N PHE A 7 9.15 -5.99 25.77
CA PHE A 7 8.11 -5.01 25.43
C PHE A 7 8.16 -4.61 23.95
N ALA A 8 9.37 -4.38 23.41
CA ALA A 8 9.54 -4.08 21.98
C ALA A 8 9.04 -5.23 21.09
N ASN A 9 9.30 -6.47 21.49
CA ASN A 9 8.79 -7.66 20.80
C ASN A 9 7.27 -7.76 20.87
N GLN A 10 6.65 -7.43 22.00
CA GLN A 10 5.20 -7.39 22.14
C GLN A 10 4.57 -6.36 21.19
N VAL A 11 5.09 -5.13 21.17
CA VAL A 11 4.61 -4.07 20.25
C VAL A 11 4.73 -4.50 18.79
N LEU A 12 5.85 -5.14 18.42
CA LEU A 12 6.04 -5.68 17.08
C LEU A 12 5.06 -6.82 16.77
N GLN A 13 4.77 -7.70 17.74
CA GLN A 13 3.79 -8.77 17.60
C GLN A 13 2.39 -8.22 17.36
N GLU A 14 1.94 -7.27 18.17
CA GLU A 14 0.64 -6.60 18.03
C GLU A 14 0.53 -5.89 16.67
N HIS A 15 1.60 -5.21 16.23
CA HIS A 15 1.64 -4.55 14.93
C HIS A 15 1.51 -5.54 13.77
N VAL A 16 2.26 -6.65 13.78
CA VAL A 16 2.27 -7.66 12.70
C VAL A 16 0.98 -8.48 12.67
N GLN A 17 0.44 -8.82 13.84
CA GLN A 17 -0.80 -9.58 13.95
C GLN A 17 -2.04 -8.72 13.64
N LYS A 18 -1.89 -7.39 13.67
CA LYS A 18 -2.97 -6.41 13.53
C LYS A 18 -4.10 -6.66 14.54
N THR A 19 -3.74 -6.84 15.81
CA THR A 19 -4.71 -7.12 16.90
C THR A 19 -5.80 -6.06 17.00
N TYR A 20 -5.47 -4.80 16.69
CA TYR A 20 -6.39 -3.66 16.63
C TYR A 20 -7.52 -3.82 15.59
N ALA A 21 -7.33 -4.58 14.52
CA ALA A 21 -8.34 -4.76 13.48
C ALA A 21 -9.48 -5.73 13.87
N ARG A 22 -9.38 -6.39 15.03
CA ARG A 22 -10.37 -7.38 15.51
C ARG A 22 -11.29 -6.83 16.62
N ILE A 23 -11.17 -5.54 16.92
CA ILE A 23 -11.91 -4.90 18.01
C ILE A 23 -12.94 -3.98 17.37
N ASN A 24 -14.22 -4.22 17.69
CA ASN A 24 -15.29 -3.28 17.33
C ASN A 24 -15.29 -2.15 18.34
N PHE A 25 -14.88 -0.96 17.88
CA PHE A 25 -14.89 0.25 18.67
C PHE A 25 -16.23 0.97 18.58
N ARG A 26 -16.55 1.79 19.58
CA ARG A 26 -17.77 2.60 19.60
C ARG A 26 -17.74 3.66 18.50
N GLU A 27 -16.57 4.23 18.24
CA GLU A 27 -16.36 5.24 17.21
C GLU A 27 -16.29 4.56 15.83
N SER A 28 -17.21 4.89 14.93
CA SER A 28 -17.33 4.25 13.61
C SER A 28 -16.06 4.36 12.78
N TRP A 29 -15.40 5.52 12.80
CA TRP A 29 -14.18 5.80 12.03
C TRP A 29 -13.00 4.87 12.39
N ARG A 30 -13.00 4.29 13.59
CA ARG A 30 -11.96 3.33 14.03
C ARG A 30 -12.14 1.94 13.44
N ASN A 31 -13.35 1.62 12.97
CA ASN A 31 -13.69 0.34 12.38
C ASN A 31 -13.55 0.35 10.85
N LEU A 32 -13.20 1.50 10.26
CA LEU A 32 -13.02 1.61 8.81
C LEU A 32 -11.77 0.84 8.35
N PRO A 33 -11.86 0.12 7.21
CA PRO A 33 -10.76 -0.65 6.66
C PRO A 33 -9.60 0.23 6.20
N GLU A 34 -8.39 -0.34 6.17
CA GLU A 34 -7.20 0.38 5.70
C GLU A 34 -7.39 0.89 4.27
N ILE A 35 -7.86 0.04 3.36
CA ILE A 35 -8.22 0.38 1.98
C ILE A 35 -9.69 0.80 1.94
N PRO A 36 -10.08 1.87 1.21
CA PRO A 36 -11.47 2.28 1.09
C PRO A 36 -12.36 1.20 0.50
N SER A 37 -13.57 1.09 1.04
CA SER A 37 -14.58 0.16 0.55
C SER A 37 -15.18 0.63 -0.78
N SER A 38 -15.81 -0.29 -1.49
CA SER A 38 -16.59 0.00 -2.69
C SER A 38 -17.69 1.05 -2.43
N GLU A 39 -18.29 1.02 -1.24
CA GLU A 39 -19.31 1.98 -0.83
C GLU A 39 -18.73 3.38 -0.65
N GLU A 40 -17.54 3.51 -0.06
CA GLU A 40 -16.84 4.80 0.06
C GLU A 40 -16.57 5.44 -1.31
N ILE A 41 -16.23 4.63 -2.32
CA ILE A 41 -15.94 5.11 -3.68
C ILE A 41 -17.20 5.41 -4.50
N LEU A 42 -18.27 4.62 -4.35
CA LEU A 42 -19.51 4.78 -5.12
C LEU A 42 -20.50 5.79 -4.52
N GLN A 43 -20.15 6.40 -3.38
CA GLN A 43 -20.96 7.43 -2.73
C GLN A 43 -21.28 8.61 -3.66
N ASP A 44 -22.46 9.20 -3.46
CA ASP A 44 -22.92 10.35 -4.22
C ASP A 44 -22.06 11.60 -3.93
N VAL A 45 -21.74 12.33 -4.99
CA VAL A 45 -20.97 13.59 -5.01
C VAL A 45 -21.78 14.75 -5.59
N SER A 46 -23.09 14.59 -5.77
CA SER A 46 -23.99 15.60 -6.34
C SER A 46 -23.96 16.96 -5.64
N TRP A 47 -23.52 17.04 -4.38
CA TRP A 47 -23.33 18.29 -3.65
C TRP A 47 -22.23 19.19 -4.24
N GLN A 48 -21.36 18.66 -5.11
CA GLN A 48 -20.32 19.40 -5.82
C GLN A 48 -20.79 20.02 -7.15
N ASP A 49 -21.96 19.63 -7.66
CA ASP A 49 -22.47 20.10 -8.96
C ASP A 49 -23.17 21.47 -8.89
N THR A 50 -23.16 22.15 -7.73
CA THR A 50 -23.70 23.50 -7.63
C THR A 50 -22.76 24.47 -8.35
N GLU A 51 -23.09 24.82 -9.60
CA GLU A 51 -22.42 25.83 -10.43
C GLU A 51 -22.20 27.16 -9.67
N ALA A 52 -21.13 27.27 -8.89
CA ALA A 52 -20.61 28.51 -8.39
C ALA A 52 -19.31 28.82 -9.16
N PRO A 53 -19.17 29.99 -9.79
CA PRO A 53 -17.95 30.32 -10.51
C PRO A 53 -16.75 30.32 -9.56
N GLU A 54 -15.70 29.57 -9.89
CA GLU A 54 -14.41 29.55 -9.21
C GLU A 54 -13.91 30.99 -9.03
N GLN A 55 -13.97 31.50 -7.80
CA GLN A 55 -13.20 32.68 -7.44
C GLN A 55 -11.80 32.21 -7.01
N PRO A 56 -10.73 32.87 -7.46
CA PRO A 56 -9.38 32.48 -7.09
C PRO A 56 -9.23 32.48 -5.55
N LEU A 57 -8.68 31.38 -5.03
CA LEU A 57 -8.37 31.18 -3.61
C LEU A 57 -7.39 32.27 -3.12
N ASP A 58 -7.93 33.35 -2.58
CA ASP A 58 -7.19 34.33 -1.79
C ASP A 58 -7.02 33.76 -0.38
N TYR A 59 -5.90 33.07 -0.13
CA TYR A 59 -5.58 32.46 1.18
C TYR A 59 -5.62 33.47 2.36
N GLN A 60 -5.64 34.78 2.10
CA GLN A 60 -5.71 35.82 3.13
C GLN A 60 -7.14 36.29 3.44
N LYS A 61 -8.16 35.79 2.73
CA LYS A 61 -9.58 36.07 2.98
C LYS A 61 -10.35 34.76 3.02
N LEU A 62 -10.29 34.08 4.16
CA LEU A 62 -11.20 32.98 4.52
C LEU A 62 -12.64 33.53 4.64
N ALA A 63 -13.28 33.81 3.50
CA ALA A 63 -14.72 33.61 3.42
C ALA A 63 -14.94 32.10 3.56
N GLU A 64 -15.88 31.69 4.42
CA GLU A 64 -16.26 30.29 4.57
C GLU A 64 -16.42 29.65 3.18
N PRO A 65 -15.68 28.58 2.85
CA PRO A 65 -15.86 27.92 1.57
C PRO A 65 -17.32 27.48 1.46
N LYS A 66 -18.00 27.88 0.39
CA LYS A 66 -19.44 27.63 0.16
C LYS A 66 -19.77 26.13 -0.01
N GLU A 67 -18.76 25.28 -0.13
CA GLU A 67 -18.88 23.87 -0.47
C GLU A 67 -18.16 23.02 0.58
N PHE A 68 -18.78 22.94 1.76
CA PHE A 68 -18.34 21.98 2.77
C PHE A 68 -19.16 20.71 2.58
N ASP A 69 -18.50 19.56 2.42
CA ASP A 69 -19.21 18.28 2.49
C ASP A 69 -19.90 18.22 3.86
N PRO A 70 -21.25 18.20 3.92
CA PRO A 70 -21.98 18.28 5.18
C PRO A 70 -21.73 17.08 6.09
N ARG A 71 -21.08 16.02 5.57
CA ARG A 71 -20.70 14.82 6.33
C ARG A 71 -19.39 15.00 7.09
N LEU A 72 -18.56 15.98 6.74
CA LEU A 72 -17.28 16.16 7.39
C LEU A 72 -17.42 16.87 8.75
N PRO A 73 -16.55 16.57 9.72
CA PRO A 73 -16.54 17.29 10.98
C PRO A 73 -15.91 18.68 10.82
N HIS A 74 -16.33 19.64 11.64
CA HIS A 74 -15.79 21.01 11.60
C HIS A 74 -14.52 21.14 12.45
N ASN A 75 -13.55 21.90 11.96
CA ASN A 75 -12.31 22.14 12.69
C ASN A 75 -12.54 23.15 13.82
N ASN A 76 -12.17 22.80 15.04
CA ASN A 76 -12.15 23.75 16.15
C ASN A 76 -10.80 24.50 16.16
N ILE A 77 -10.80 25.75 15.68
CA ILE A 77 -9.62 26.62 15.62
C ILE A 77 -9.51 27.57 16.82
N ASP A 78 -10.59 27.77 17.57
CA ASP A 78 -10.69 28.81 18.60
C ASP A 78 -10.50 28.28 20.03
N GLY A 79 -10.23 26.98 20.21
CA GLY A 79 -10.09 26.41 21.54
C GLY A 79 -9.59 24.97 21.61
N ALA A 80 -9.62 24.43 22.82
CA ALA A 80 -9.32 23.04 23.11
C ALA A 80 -10.41 22.11 22.58
N TRP A 81 -10.06 20.86 22.35
CA TRP A 81 -11.01 19.80 21.99
C TRP A 81 -11.61 19.16 23.24
N ASP A 82 -12.87 18.74 23.16
CA ASP A 82 -13.62 18.15 24.29
C ASP A 82 -13.02 16.81 24.74
N SER A 83 -12.54 16.02 23.79
CA SER A 83 -11.93 14.73 24.04
C SER A 83 -10.82 14.40 23.04
N LYS A 84 -10.01 13.40 23.39
CA LYS A 84 -8.99 12.85 22.49
C LYS A 84 -9.62 12.15 21.29
N GLU A 85 -10.74 11.48 21.50
CA GLU A 85 -11.50 10.78 20.47
C GLU A 85 -12.05 11.75 19.42
N ASP A 86 -12.54 12.91 19.84
CA ASP A 86 -13.05 13.95 18.93
C ASP A 86 -11.93 14.55 18.09
N TYR A 87 -10.79 14.88 18.72
CA TYR A 87 -9.61 15.40 18.02
C TYR A 87 -9.07 14.42 16.98
N LEU A 88 -8.82 13.16 17.39
CA LEU A 88 -8.29 12.13 16.49
C LEU A 88 -9.31 11.75 15.42
N GLY A 89 -10.60 11.69 15.78
CA GLY A 89 -11.70 11.40 14.86
C GLY A 89 -11.88 12.48 13.80
N PHE A 90 -11.73 13.76 14.15
CA PHE A 90 -11.71 14.87 13.19
C PHE A 90 -10.57 14.69 12.18
N HIS A 91 -9.33 14.57 12.66
CA HIS A 91 -8.17 14.43 11.78
C HIS A 91 -8.22 13.16 10.91
N TYR A 92 -8.72 12.05 11.45
CA TYR A 92 -8.91 10.83 10.69
C TYR A 92 -9.88 11.04 9.52
N GLN A 93 -11.05 11.62 9.79
CA GLN A 93 -12.09 11.79 8.77
C GLN A 93 -11.65 12.74 7.66
N ILE A 94 -11.01 13.87 8.01
CA ILE A 94 -10.48 14.82 7.02
C ILE A 94 -9.39 14.18 6.16
N LEU A 95 -8.43 13.47 6.78
CA LEU A 95 -7.36 12.81 6.03
C LEU A 95 -7.87 11.64 5.18
N ARG A 96 -8.89 10.93 5.65
CA ARG A 96 -9.53 9.84 4.88
C ARG A 96 -10.27 10.41 3.67
N GLU A 97 -10.98 11.51 3.86
CA GLU A 97 -11.66 12.20 2.76
C GLU A 97 -10.67 12.71 1.71
N ASP A 98 -9.62 13.40 2.13
CA ASP A 98 -8.57 13.91 1.23
C ASP A 98 -7.93 12.78 0.39
N ALA A 99 -7.75 11.60 1.00
CA ALA A 99 -7.17 10.45 0.33
C ALA A 99 -8.12 9.73 -0.64
N VAL A 100 -9.44 9.85 -0.47
CA VAL A 100 -10.46 9.05 -1.17
C VAL A 100 -11.28 9.88 -2.16
N ALA A 101 -11.50 11.16 -1.88
CA ALA A 101 -12.30 12.07 -2.69
C ALA A 101 -11.86 12.14 -4.16
N PRO A 102 -10.56 12.23 -4.51
CA PRO A 102 -10.15 12.32 -5.91
C PRO A 102 -10.55 11.10 -6.75
N LEU A 103 -10.40 9.90 -6.19
CA LEU A 103 -10.80 8.67 -6.88
C LEU A 103 -12.32 8.55 -7.00
N ARG A 104 -13.07 8.91 -5.95
CA ARG A 104 -14.53 8.94 -5.97
C ARG A 104 -15.07 9.92 -7.02
N GLN A 105 -14.46 11.10 -7.16
CA GLN A 105 -14.79 12.07 -8.20
C GLN A 105 -14.51 11.51 -9.59
N SER A 106 -13.33 10.93 -9.80
CA SER A 106 -12.94 10.28 -11.07
C SER A 106 -13.97 9.21 -11.50
N VAL A 107 -14.45 8.40 -10.55
CA VAL A 107 -15.48 7.38 -10.79
C VAL A 107 -16.84 8.01 -11.08
N ALA A 108 -17.23 9.06 -10.36
CA ALA A 108 -18.49 9.76 -10.58
C ALA A 108 -18.55 10.43 -11.95
N GLU A 109 -17.47 11.07 -12.40
CA GLU A 109 -17.33 11.64 -13.74
C GLU A 109 -17.43 10.57 -14.82
N PHE A 110 -16.71 9.45 -14.64
CA PHE A 110 -16.79 8.32 -15.56
C PHE A 110 -18.21 7.74 -15.66
N LYS A 111 -18.95 7.66 -14.56
CA LYS A 111 -20.36 7.21 -14.55
C LYS A 111 -21.28 8.16 -15.32
N ARG A 112 -20.97 9.45 -15.37
CA ARG A 112 -21.72 10.45 -16.17
C ARG A 112 -21.37 10.34 -17.65
N ASN A 113 -20.09 10.10 -17.97
CA ASN A 113 -19.60 9.95 -19.33
C ASN A 113 -18.66 8.74 -19.49
N ASN A 114 -19.25 7.57 -19.77
CA ASN A 114 -18.51 6.32 -19.96
C ASN A 114 -17.54 6.31 -21.16
N GLU A 115 -17.64 7.29 -22.05
CA GLU A 115 -16.79 7.42 -23.24
C GLU A 115 -15.68 8.46 -23.08
N MET A 116 -15.53 9.06 -21.89
CA MET A 116 -14.46 10.03 -21.64
C MET A 116 -13.07 9.42 -21.85
N GLY A 117 -12.12 10.27 -22.27
CA GLY A 117 -10.70 9.95 -22.29
C GLY A 117 -10.04 10.27 -20.96
N ASP A 118 -8.72 10.10 -20.90
CA ASP A 118 -7.93 10.57 -19.76
C ASP A 118 -8.08 12.08 -19.59
N THR A 119 -8.05 12.53 -18.34
CA THR A 119 -7.96 13.94 -17.96
C THR A 119 -6.63 14.21 -17.27
N GLN A 120 -6.38 15.44 -16.82
CA GLN A 120 -5.19 15.74 -16.03
C GLN A 120 -5.18 14.96 -14.71
N ASP A 121 -6.37 14.73 -14.13
CA ASP A 121 -6.55 14.14 -12.81
C ASP A 121 -6.97 12.67 -12.84
N THR A 122 -7.50 12.18 -13.96
CA THR A 122 -8.03 10.81 -14.09
C THR A 122 -7.36 10.05 -15.22
N SER A 123 -6.92 8.82 -14.94
CA SER A 123 -6.46 7.87 -15.96
C SER A 123 -7.38 6.67 -16.04
N ILE A 124 -7.76 6.29 -17.26
CA ILE A 124 -8.73 5.23 -17.53
C ILE A 124 -8.06 4.15 -18.36
N TYR A 125 -8.24 2.91 -17.92
CA TYR A 125 -7.71 1.73 -18.59
C TYR A 125 -8.85 0.80 -18.96
N THR A 126 -8.86 0.36 -20.22
CA THR A 126 -9.91 -0.49 -20.77
C THR A 126 -9.38 -1.91 -21.03
N ASP A 127 -10.29 -2.83 -21.35
CA ASP A 127 -9.96 -4.22 -21.67
C ASP A 127 -9.03 -4.88 -20.64
N VAL A 128 -9.28 -4.61 -19.36
CA VAL A 128 -8.43 -5.12 -18.29
C VAL A 128 -8.71 -6.60 -18.07
N HIS A 129 -7.68 -7.44 -18.22
CA HIS A 129 -7.75 -8.89 -18.07
C HIS A 129 -6.68 -9.41 -17.10
N LEU A 130 -7.03 -10.47 -16.37
CA LEU A 130 -6.10 -11.14 -15.47
C LEU A 130 -5.12 -12.04 -16.23
N VAL A 131 -3.84 -11.95 -15.89
CA VAL A 131 -2.74 -12.74 -16.49
C VAL A 131 -2.23 -13.81 -15.54
N GLY A 132 -2.18 -13.53 -14.23
CA GLY A 132 -1.60 -14.45 -13.27
C GLY A 132 -1.51 -13.90 -11.87
N LEU A 133 -0.94 -14.72 -10.99
CA LEU A 133 -0.78 -14.45 -9.57
C LEU A 133 0.70 -14.50 -9.20
N GLN A 134 1.18 -13.45 -8.57
CA GLN A 134 2.52 -13.34 -8.01
C GLN A 134 2.44 -13.44 -6.48
N LEU A 135 2.84 -14.58 -5.94
CA LEU A 135 2.90 -14.81 -4.49
C LEU A 135 4.21 -14.24 -3.95
N CYS A 136 4.15 -13.05 -3.35
CA CYS A 136 5.33 -12.33 -2.87
C CYS A 136 5.31 -12.08 -1.36
N HIS A 137 6.45 -11.66 -0.81
CA HIS A 137 6.62 -11.36 0.62
C HIS A 137 5.78 -10.17 1.15
N LEU A 138 5.09 -9.43 0.27
CA LEU A 138 4.16 -8.35 0.62
C LEU A 138 2.70 -8.85 0.62
N GLY A 139 2.39 -9.90 -0.15
CA GLY A 139 1.06 -10.46 -0.28
C GLY A 139 0.85 -11.16 -1.64
N PRO A 140 -0.37 -11.68 -1.90
CA PRO A 140 -0.75 -12.19 -3.22
C PRO A 140 -1.05 -11.03 -4.17
N ALA A 141 -0.18 -10.79 -5.15
CA ALA A 141 -0.36 -9.73 -6.15
C ALA A 141 -0.92 -10.30 -7.45
N PHE A 142 -1.97 -9.69 -7.99
CA PHE A 142 -2.65 -10.11 -9.21
C PHE A 142 -2.12 -9.31 -10.38
N ARG A 143 -1.49 -10.00 -11.34
CA ARG A 143 -0.99 -9.38 -12.56
C ARG A 143 -2.12 -9.22 -13.55
N ILE A 144 -2.37 -7.99 -13.97
CA ILE A 144 -3.31 -7.65 -15.01
C ILE A 144 -2.59 -7.11 -16.24
N GLU A 145 -3.21 -7.30 -17.39
CA GLU A 145 -2.91 -6.59 -18.64
C GLU A 145 -4.07 -5.64 -18.95
N PHE A 146 -3.77 -4.52 -19.60
CA PHE A 146 -4.77 -3.48 -19.84
C PHE A 146 -4.44 -2.62 -21.07
N SER A 147 -5.45 -1.99 -21.62
CA SER A 147 -5.33 -1.02 -22.71
C SER A 147 -5.27 0.41 -22.16
N SER A 148 -4.38 1.21 -22.73
CA SER A 148 -4.24 2.65 -22.45
C SER A 148 -4.75 3.52 -23.60
N ASP A 149 -5.74 3.03 -24.35
CA ASP A 149 -6.33 3.72 -25.51
C ASP A 149 -6.95 5.08 -25.16
N ARG A 150 -7.51 5.22 -23.95
CA ARG A 150 -8.11 6.46 -23.44
C ARG A 150 -7.14 7.61 -23.27
N ALA A 151 -5.84 7.33 -23.15
CA ALA A 151 -4.80 8.36 -23.11
C ALA A 151 -4.62 9.06 -24.47
N GLY A 152 -5.00 8.43 -25.59
CA GLY A 152 -4.84 8.96 -26.94
C GLY A 152 -3.38 9.09 -27.44
N LYS A 153 -2.40 8.91 -26.57
CA LYS A 153 -0.96 8.91 -26.86
C LYS A 153 -0.27 7.71 -26.20
N ARG A 154 0.92 7.35 -26.70
CA ARG A 154 1.75 6.32 -26.08
C ARG A 154 2.41 6.89 -24.82
N ILE A 155 2.06 6.33 -23.68
CA ILE A 155 2.53 6.75 -22.36
C ILE A 155 4.04 6.50 -22.23
N ARG A 156 4.77 7.51 -21.74
CA ARG A 156 6.17 7.37 -21.36
C ARG A 156 6.28 6.92 -19.90
N TRP A 157 6.17 5.61 -19.67
CA TRP A 157 6.07 5.03 -18.33
C TRP A 157 7.20 5.44 -17.36
N GLU A 158 8.45 5.54 -17.83
CA GLU A 158 9.59 5.95 -16.99
C GLU A 158 9.44 7.36 -16.38
N GLN A 159 8.65 8.24 -17.02
CA GLN A 159 8.49 9.64 -16.63
C GLN A 159 7.05 9.96 -16.19
N SER A 160 6.19 8.95 -16.11
CA SER A 160 4.77 9.13 -15.77
C SER A 160 4.51 8.80 -14.30
N SER A 161 3.69 9.61 -13.64
CA SER A 161 3.13 9.36 -12.30
C SER A 161 2.02 8.29 -12.28
N ARG A 162 1.58 7.80 -13.45
CA ARG A 162 0.54 6.78 -13.57
C ARG A 162 0.99 5.44 -12.99
N LEU A 163 0.08 4.80 -12.26
CA LEU A 163 0.22 3.48 -11.63
C LEU A 163 1.49 3.34 -10.78
N THR A 164 1.85 4.37 -10.02
CA THR A 164 2.95 4.26 -9.04
C THR A 164 2.56 3.31 -7.91
N GLN A 165 3.54 2.57 -7.38
CA GLN A 165 3.31 1.61 -6.30
C GLN A 165 2.64 2.28 -5.08
N GLY A 166 1.53 1.72 -4.61
CA GLY A 166 0.73 2.27 -3.51
C GLY A 166 -0.40 3.22 -3.94
N SER A 167 -0.50 3.55 -5.24
CA SER A 167 -1.65 4.29 -5.78
C SER A 167 -2.93 3.46 -5.67
N LEU A 168 -4.05 4.12 -5.37
CA LEU A 168 -5.37 3.49 -5.42
C LEU A 168 -5.84 3.35 -6.87
N VAL A 169 -6.47 2.21 -7.14
CA VAL A 169 -7.18 1.92 -8.37
C VAL A 169 -8.53 1.30 -8.03
N CYS A 170 -9.51 1.50 -8.91
CA CYS A 170 -10.77 0.80 -8.82
C CYS A 170 -11.09 0.12 -10.14
N LEU A 171 -11.73 -1.05 -10.07
CA LEU A 171 -12.10 -1.85 -11.23
C LEU A 171 -13.61 -2.12 -11.21
N SER A 172 -14.23 -2.09 -12.38
CA SER A 172 -15.60 -2.54 -12.58
C SER A 172 -15.65 -3.48 -13.78
N PRO A 173 -16.47 -4.55 -13.77
CA PRO A 173 -16.76 -5.30 -14.98
C PRO A 173 -17.22 -4.36 -16.10
N THR A 174 -16.76 -4.60 -17.32
CA THR A 174 -17.13 -3.81 -18.52
C THR A 174 -18.65 -3.86 -18.80
N SER A 175 -19.35 -4.86 -18.26
CA SER A 175 -20.81 -4.97 -18.34
C SER A 175 -21.56 -4.07 -17.35
N ASP A 176 -20.93 -3.69 -16.24
CA ASP A 176 -21.52 -2.85 -15.18
C ASP A 176 -21.10 -1.38 -15.30
N MET A 177 -19.83 -1.11 -15.62
CA MET A 177 -19.27 0.25 -15.77
C MET A 177 -19.51 1.14 -14.54
N PHE A 178 -19.15 0.66 -13.34
CA PHE A 178 -19.25 1.36 -12.04
C PHE A 178 -20.67 1.75 -11.62
N ARG A 179 -21.69 1.09 -12.17
CA ARG A 179 -23.09 1.34 -11.77
C ARG A 179 -23.36 0.80 -10.37
N SER A 180 -22.90 -0.42 -10.11
CA SER A 180 -23.15 -1.15 -8.86
C SER A 180 -21.94 -1.89 -8.33
N VAL A 181 -20.98 -2.24 -9.20
CA VAL A 181 -19.78 -3.02 -8.82
C VAL A 181 -18.56 -2.11 -8.90
N CYS A 182 -17.83 -2.02 -7.79
CA CYS A 182 -16.55 -1.33 -7.71
C CYS A 182 -15.61 -2.15 -6.85
N LYS A 183 -14.55 -2.66 -7.46
CA LYS A 183 -13.52 -3.46 -6.79
C LYS A 183 -12.33 -2.55 -6.51
N VAL A 184 -11.94 -2.39 -5.24
CA VAL A 184 -10.89 -1.43 -4.88
C VAL A 184 -9.57 -2.17 -4.66
N GLY A 185 -8.49 -1.59 -5.16
CA GLY A 185 -7.15 -2.14 -5.01
C GLY A 185 -6.07 -1.07 -4.96
N THR A 186 -4.85 -1.52 -4.71
CA THR A 186 -3.64 -0.70 -4.75
C THR A 186 -2.64 -1.30 -5.72
N VAL A 187 -1.87 -0.46 -6.40
CA VAL A 187 -0.77 -0.94 -7.25
C VAL A 187 0.30 -1.59 -6.38
N ALA A 188 0.49 -2.89 -6.54
CA ALA A 188 1.46 -3.69 -5.80
C ALA A 188 2.89 -3.48 -6.33
N ALA A 189 3.04 -3.45 -7.65
CA ALA A 189 4.30 -3.23 -8.33
C ALA A 189 4.09 -2.78 -9.77
N ARG A 190 5.06 -2.00 -10.25
CA ARG A 190 5.04 -1.33 -11.54
C ARG A 190 6.32 -1.66 -12.34
N PRO A 191 6.54 -2.92 -12.74
CA PRO A 191 7.73 -3.27 -13.52
C PRO A 191 7.71 -2.53 -14.87
N ILE A 192 8.72 -1.69 -15.11
CA ILE A 192 8.88 -1.05 -16.43
C ILE A 192 9.30 -2.11 -17.46
N GLU A 193 10.46 -2.72 -17.25
CA GLU A 193 11.02 -3.75 -18.13
C GLU A 193 10.25 -5.08 -17.99
N GLY A 194 9.75 -5.60 -19.11
CA GLY A 194 8.95 -6.83 -19.13
C GLY A 194 7.57 -6.69 -18.47
N GLY A 195 7.08 -5.46 -18.32
CA GLY A 195 5.78 -5.12 -17.72
C GLY A 195 5.09 -4.02 -18.51
N LEU A 196 5.26 -2.77 -18.12
CA LEU A 196 4.63 -1.61 -18.76
C LEU A 196 5.18 -1.30 -20.16
N ASP A 197 6.43 -1.67 -20.45
CA ASP A 197 7.04 -1.55 -21.78
C ASP A 197 6.44 -2.50 -22.84
N ARG A 198 5.65 -3.49 -22.41
CA ARG A 198 4.97 -4.46 -23.27
C ARG A 198 3.75 -3.84 -23.97
N ASP A 199 3.28 -4.56 -24.98
CA ASP A 199 2.04 -4.26 -25.69
C ASP A 199 1.23 -5.57 -25.80
N PRO A 200 0.24 -5.79 -24.92
CA PRO A 200 -0.32 -4.86 -23.93
C PRO A 200 0.55 -4.66 -22.67
N PRO A 201 0.51 -3.48 -22.01
CA PRO A 201 1.14 -3.21 -20.72
C PRO A 201 0.63 -4.11 -19.59
N GLN A 202 1.48 -4.38 -18.60
CA GLN A 202 1.14 -5.19 -17.41
C GLN A 202 1.52 -4.51 -16.10
N VAL A 203 0.67 -4.67 -15.08
CA VAL A 203 0.88 -4.17 -13.71
C VAL A 203 0.39 -5.18 -12.68
N ASP A 204 0.98 -5.16 -11.48
CA ASP A 204 0.59 -6.03 -10.37
C ASP A 204 -0.28 -5.25 -9.37
N LEU A 205 -1.41 -5.80 -8.94
CA LEU A 205 -2.35 -5.19 -7.99
C LEU A 205 -2.54 -6.01 -6.72
N PHE A 206 -2.77 -5.34 -5.59
CA PHE A 206 -3.38 -5.93 -4.39
C PHE A 206 -4.84 -5.50 -4.30
N PHE A 207 -5.75 -6.44 -4.03
CA PHE A 207 -7.14 -6.11 -3.73
C PHE A 207 -7.29 -5.70 -2.27
N GLY A 208 -8.17 -4.73 -2.01
CA GLY A 208 -8.49 -4.26 -0.67
C GLY A 208 -9.34 -5.25 0.13
N ASP A 209 -10.27 -5.92 -0.56
CA ASP A 209 -11.13 -6.96 -0.02
C ASP A 209 -10.86 -8.31 -0.72
N ASP A 210 -11.00 -9.40 0.03
CA ASP A 210 -10.93 -10.75 -0.51
C ASP A 210 -12.14 -11.06 -1.43
N GLU A 211 -13.28 -10.41 -1.23
CA GLU A 211 -14.47 -10.52 -2.11
C GLU A 211 -14.25 -9.87 -3.48
N ASP A 212 -13.32 -8.90 -3.55
CA ASP A 212 -12.98 -8.18 -4.77
C ASP A 212 -12.04 -8.97 -5.68
N ILE A 213 -11.49 -10.10 -5.23
CA ILE A 213 -10.55 -10.90 -6.01
C ILE A 213 -11.16 -11.30 -7.37
N ILE A 214 -10.36 -11.10 -8.42
CA ILE A 214 -10.67 -11.48 -9.79
C ILE A 214 -9.83 -12.71 -10.13
N LEU A 215 -10.47 -13.79 -10.58
CA LEU A 215 -9.76 -15.01 -11.03
C LEU A 215 -10.13 -15.44 -12.45
N ASN A 216 -11.35 -15.14 -12.90
CA ASN A 216 -11.81 -15.53 -14.23
C ASN A 216 -11.12 -14.68 -15.32
N PRO A 217 -10.24 -15.26 -16.15
CA PRO A 217 -9.50 -14.51 -17.16
C PRO A 217 -10.39 -14.09 -18.35
N VAL A 218 -11.59 -14.66 -18.50
CA VAL A 218 -12.54 -14.31 -19.57
C VAL A 218 -13.21 -12.96 -19.30
N ASP A 219 -13.37 -12.59 -18.04
CA ASP A 219 -14.04 -11.35 -17.65
C ASP A 219 -13.15 -10.14 -17.99
N SER A 220 -13.74 -9.14 -18.62
CA SER A 220 -13.11 -7.86 -18.96
C SER A 220 -13.56 -6.79 -17.96
N TYR A 221 -12.63 -5.93 -17.56
CA TYR A 221 -12.86 -4.85 -16.62
C TYR A 221 -12.43 -3.51 -17.21
N VAL A 222 -12.99 -2.43 -16.65
CA VAL A 222 -12.47 -1.07 -16.77
C VAL A 222 -11.83 -0.70 -15.44
N MET A 223 -10.64 -0.12 -15.48
CA MET A 223 -9.90 0.32 -14.31
C MET A 223 -9.71 1.84 -14.35
N ILE A 224 -9.94 2.50 -13.22
CA ILE A 224 -9.78 3.95 -13.07
C ILE A 224 -8.76 4.22 -11.95
N GLN A 225 -7.87 5.17 -12.21
CA GLN A 225 -6.90 5.69 -11.26
C GLN A 225 -7.04 7.23 -11.18
N SER A 226 -7.04 7.77 -9.96
CA SER A 226 -6.78 9.19 -9.74
C SER A 226 -5.27 9.47 -9.79
N ARG A 227 -4.88 10.55 -10.47
CA ARG A 227 -3.52 11.10 -10.49
C ARG A 227 -3.28 12.07 -9.33
N LEU A 228 -4.36 12.58 -8.73
CA LEU A 228 -4.30 13.43 -7.55
C LEU A 228 -4.10 12.59 -6.29
N GLY A 229 -3.06 12.93 -5.52
CA GLY A 229 -2.76 12.36 -4.20
C GLY A 229 -2.03 11.00 -4.23
N PHE A 230 -1.41 10.65 -3.10
CA PHE A 230 -0.71 9.39 -2.91
C PHE A 230 -1.22 8.64 -1.68
N PHE A 231 -2.18 7.75 -1.89
CA PHE A 231 -2.93 7.08 -0.82
C PHE A 231 -2.05 6.34 0.21
N GLU A 232 -0.96 5.71 -0.21
CA GLU A 232 -0.10 4.94 0.70
C GLU A 232 0.48 5.80 1.83
N ALA A 233 0.72 7.10 1.59
CA ALA A 233 1.14 8.04 2.62
C ALA A 233 0.04 8.23 3.68
N TYR A 234 -1.22 8.37 3.26
CA TYR A 234 -2.37 8.52 4.15
C TYR A 234 -2.66 7.22 4.91
N ARG A 235 -2.59 6.06 4.24
CA ARG A 235 -2.91 4.74 4.82
C ARG A 235 -2.19 4.50 6.14
N HIS A 236 -0.88 4.77 6.18
CA HIS A 236 -0.09 4.57 7.39
C HIS A 236 -0.43 5.56 8.51
N VAL A 237 -0.74 6.81 8.16
CA VAL A 237 -1.16 7.84 9.12
C VAL A 237 -2.52 7.50 9.71
N LEU A 238 -3.49 7.08 8.90
CA LEU A 238 -4.83 6.67 9.33
C LEU A 238 -4.78 5.50 10.32
N VAL A 239 -3.97 4.47 10.02
CA VAL A 239 -3.73 3.35 10.95
C VAL A 239 -3.08 3.83 12.25
N ALA A 240 -2.14 4.78 12.18
CA ALA A 240 -1.52 5.34 13.36
C ALA A 240 -2.52 6.12 14.23
N LEU A 241 -3.41 6.91 13.64
CA LEU A 241 -4.48 7.64 14.36
C LEU A 241 -5.44 6.69 15.09
N GLN A 242 -5.85 5.61 14.42
CA GLN A 242 -6.68 4.57 15.05
C GLN A 242 -5.99 3.92 16.25
N LYS A 243 -4.68 3.65 16.16
CA LYS A 243 -3.87 3.09 17.26
C LYS A 243 -3.64 4.08 18.39
N LEU A 244 -3.31 5.32 18.06
CA LEU A 244 -3.07 6.40 19.03
C LEU A 244 -4.25 6.56 19.98
N THR A 245 -5.47 6.28 19.53
CA THR A 245 -6.67 6.29 20.38
C THR A 245 -6.56 5.31 21.56
N THR A 246 -5.97 4.12 21.35
CA THR A 246 -5.76 3.11 22.40
C THR A 246 -4.60 3.40 23.35
N GLU A 247 -3.69 4.30 22.97
CA GLU A 247 -2.50 4.59 23.78
C GLU A 247 -2.79 5.65 24.85
N GLU A 248 -2.50 5.35 26.11
CA GLU A 248 -2.53 6.34 27.18
C GLU A 248 -1.29 7.24 27.10
N SER A 249 -1.41 8.36 26.39
CA SER A 249 -0.35 9.38 26.31
C SER A 249 -0.82 10.67 26.98
N PRO A 250 -0.42 10.92 28.25
CA PRO A 250 -0.87 12.10 28.98
C PRO A 250 -0.36 13.40 28.34
N TYR A 251 0.70 13.33 27.53
CA TYR A 251 1.32 14.50 26.90
C TYR A 251 0.52 15.03 25.69
N ILE A 252 -0.02 14.13 24.88
CA ILE A 252 -0.86 14.50 23.73
C ILE A 252 -2.16 15.14 24.25
N GLU A 253 -2.80 14.50 25.22
CA GLU A 253 -4.04 15.01 25.81
C GLU A 253 -3.83 16.37 26.48
N LYS A 254 -2.80 16.48 27.32
CA LYS A 254 -2.57 17.70 28.09
C LYS A 254 -2.15 18.90 27.22
N TYR A 255 -1.20 18.73 26.31
CA TYR A 255 -0.60 19.87 25.60
C TYR A 255 -1.18 20.12 24.22
N LEU A 256 -1.64 19.08 23.51
CA LEU A 256 -2.17 19.23 22.15
C LEU A 256 -3.69 19.39 22.15
N ILE A 257 -4.40 18.63 22.97
CA ILE A 257 -5.88 18.60 23.00
C ILE A 257 -6.42 19.67 23.97
N GLN A 258 -5.95 19.66 25.22
CA GLN A 258 -6.38 20.60 26.27
C GLN A 258 -5.67 21.96 26.21
N LEU A 259 -4.62 22.09 25.37
CA LEU A 259 -3.83 23.30 25.18
C LEU A 259 -3.25 23.88 26.49
N ASP A 260 -2.87 23.02 27.45
CA ASP A 260 -2.29 23.49 28.72
C ASP A 260 -0.94 24.20 28.46
N LYS A 261 -0.86 25.46 28.88
CA LYS A 261 0.34 26.29 28.75
C LYS A 261 1.38 25.98 29.82
N ASN A 262 1.01 25.25 30.87
CA ASN A 262 1.89 24.87 31.97
C ASN A 262 2.68 23.60 31.61
N ILE A 263 3.71 23.78 30.79
CA ILE A 263 4.62 22.70 30.40
C ILE A 263 5.45 22.30 31.62
N LEU A 264 5.31 21.04 32.02
CA LEU A 264 6.05 20.46 33.14
C LEU A 264 7.29 19.72 32.63
N PRO A 265 8.29 19.51 33.51
CA PRO A 265 9.38 18.60 33.20
C PRO A 265 8.88 17.19 32.87
N PRO A 266 9.54 16.47 31.95
CA PRO A 266 9.18 15.09 31.64
C PRO A 266 9.58 14.16 32.81
N ASP A 267 8.89 13.03 32.94
CA ASP A 267 9.02 12.19 34.14
C ASP A 267 10.43 11.63 34.35
N HIS A 268 11.15 11.32 33.27
CA HIS A 268 12.54 10.86 33.36
C HIS A 268 13.49 11.92 33.94
N ILE A 269 13.22 13.22 33.72
CA ILE A 269 14.00 14.32 34.32
C ILE A 269 13.55 14.57 35.77
N LYS A 270 12.26 14.40 36.10
CA LYS A 270 11.80 14.48 37.50
C LYS A 270 12.41 13.38 38.37
N GLU A 271 12.47 12.16 37.85
CA GLU A 271 13.07 11.02 38.53
C GLU A 271 14.58 11.17 38.72
N ARG A 272 15.26 11.76 37.73
CA ARG A 272 16.71 11.99 37.74
C ARG A 272 17.05 13.35 37.14
N PRO A 273 17.06 14.42 37.95
CA PRO A 273 17.30 15.77 37.46
C PRO A 273 18.77 16.06 37.17
N CYS A 274 19.69 15.18 37.56
CA CYS A 274 21.11 15.39 37.40
C CYS A 274 21.59 14.92 36.01
N LEU A 275 22.06 15.86 35.17
CA LEU A 275 22.60 15.61 33.84
C LEU A 275 24.09 15.93 33.76
N ASP A 276 24.80 15.20 32.91
CA ASP A 276 26.16 15.51 32.46
C ASP A 276 26.10 16.48 31.27
N LEU A 277 26.57 17.70 31.48
CA LEU A 277 26.56 18.80 30.50
C LEU A 277 27.94 19.05 29.87
N ARG A 278 28.97 18.26 30.20
CA ARG A 278 30.34 18.44 29.68
C ARG A 278 30.39 18.42 28.15
N SER A 279 29.48 17.68 27.52
CA SER A 279 29.44 17.53 26.07
C SER A 279 29.06 18.81 25.31
N ILE A 280 28.33 19.75 25.92
CA ILE A 280 28.01 21.06 25.31
C ILE A 280 29.24 21.95 25.25
N SER A 281 30.07 21.93 26.30
CA SER A 281 31.19 22.86 26.45
C SER A 281 32.41 22.50 25.60
N ILE A 282 32.43 21.29 25.03
CA ILE A 282 33.47 20.82 24.11
C ILE A 282 32.94 21.03 22.69
N SER A 283 33.03 22.27 22.20
CA SER A 283 32.77 22.56 20.78
C SER A 283 33.98 22.14 19.94
N SER A 284 33.75 21.55 18.77
CA SER A 284 34.78 20.99 17.88
C SER A 284 35.68 22.04 17.20
N ASN A 285 35.61 23.31 17.60
CA ASN A 285 36.49 24.35 17.08
C ASN A 285 37.77 24.42 17.92
N GLU A 286 38.91 24.29 17.24
CA GLU A 286 40.29 24.22 17.74
C GLU A 286 40.77 25.43 18.58
N HIS A 287 39.87 26.31 19.04
CA HIS A 287 40.19 27.58 19.70
C HIS A 287 39.64 27.75 21.13
N PHE A 288 38.88 26.80 21.68
CA PHE A 288 38.54 26.82 23.11
C PHE A 288 39.46 25.89 23.91
N SER A 289 40.07 26.43 24.97
CA SER A 289 40.89 25.67 25.91
C SER A 289 40.08 24.53 26.53
N ALA A 290 40.75 23.39 26.77
CA ALA A 290 40.19 22.27 27.51
C ALA A 290 39.53 22.75 28.82
N LEU A 291 38.47 22.06 29.25
CA LEU A 291 37.83 22.33 30.53
C LEU A 291 38.86 22.18 31.66
N THR A 292 38.80 23.04 32.66
CA THR A 292 39.59 22.83 33.89
C THR A 292 38.99 21.68 34.69
N ASP A 293 39.78 21.02 35.54
CA ASP A 293 39.28 19.94 36.42
C ASP A 293 38.06 20.39 37.24
N GLU A 294 38.05 21.64 37.72
CA GLU A 294 36.93 22.24 38.45
C GLU A 294 35.68 22.44 37.56
N GLU A 295 35.85 22.83 36.29
CA GLU A 295 34.73 22.97 35.34
C GLU A 295 34.15 21.61 34.95
N GLU A 296 34.99 20.59 34.78
CA GLU A 296 34.53 19.23 34.51
C GLU A 296 33.70 18.67 35.67
N GLU A 297 34.16 18.87 36.91
CA GLU A 297 33.42 18.46 38.11
C GLU A 297 32.07 19.18 38.20
N ASN A 298 32.04 20.50 37.95
CA ASN A 298 30.80 21.29 38.00
C ASN A 298 29.78 20.91 36.91
N LEU A 299 30.24 20.38 35.77
CA LEU A 299 29.37 20.04 34.64
C LEU A 299 28.96 18.56 34.57
N CYS A 300 29.59 17.67 35.33
CA CYS A 300 29.32 16.23 35.24
C CYS A 300 28.01 15.79 35.91
N HIS A 301 27.50 16.56 36.88
CA HIS A 301 26.34 16.19 37.70
C HIS A 301 25.48 17.41 38.07
N VAL A 302 24.87 18.02 37.04
CA VAL A 302 24.10 19.26 37.17
C VAL A 302 22.62 18.96 37.39
N ASP A 303 22.05 19.43 38.50
CA ASP A 303 20.61 19.38 38.78
C ASP A 303 19.87 20.45 37.94
N VAL A 304 19.47 20.08 36.72
CA VAL A 304 18.92 21.01 35.72
C VAL A 304 17.54 21.58 36.08
N LEU A 305 16.88 21.04 37.10
CA LEU A 305 15.60 21.55 37.61
C LEU A 305 15.78 22.67 38.65
N LYS A 306 16.93 22.74 39.33
CA LYS A 306 17.24 23.82 40.27
C LYS A 306 17.95 24.97 39.59
N GLU A 307 19.09 24.68 38.98
CA GLU A 307 19.95 25.69 38.37
C GLU A 307 20.58 25.13 37.09
N PHE A 308 20.48 25.90 36.01
CA PHE A 308 21.12 25.55 34.76
C PHE A 308 22.37 26.43 34.62
N PRO A 309 23.57 25.85 34.49
CA PRO A 309 24.81 26.60 34.53
C PRO A 309 24.94 27.51 33.30
N ASN A 310 25.65 28.62 33.47
CA ASN A 310 26.11 29.40 32.34
C ASN A 310 27.25 28.64 31.64
N LEU A 311 27.14 28.48 30.33
CA LEU A 311 28.09 27.71 29.52
C LEU A 311 28.83 28.62 28.52
N PRO A 312 29.74 29.52 28.96
CA PRO A 312 30.38 30.47 28.05
C PRO A 312 31.26 29.81 26.98
N LYS A 313 31.78 28.61 27.26
CA LYS A 313 32.59 27.81 26.31
C LYS A 313 31.75 26.99 25.31
N SER A 314 30.42 27.04 25.42
CA SER A 314 29.51 26.33 24.50
C SER A 314 29.45 26.95 23.10
N GLY A 315 29.84 28.22 22.96
CA GLY A 315 29.63 28.99 21.73
C GLY A 315 28.17 29.36 21.47
N MET A 316 27.27 29.11 22.43
CA MET A 316 25.86 29.48 22.35
C MET A 316 25.64 30.88 22.93
N ASP A 317 24.81 31.68 22.28
CA ASP A 317 24.30 32.92 22.89
C ASP A 317 23.21 32.63 23.94
N ASP A 318 22.80 33.66 24.70
CA ASP A 318 21.82 33.53 25.78
C ASP A 318 20.47 32.94 25.29
N SER A 319 20.04 33.28 24.07
CA SER A 319 18.78 32.80 23.52
C SER A 319 18.86 31.32 23.11
N GLN A 320 19.99 30.92 22.54
CA GLN A 320 20.28 29.53 22.19
C GLN A 320 20.44 28.68 23.44
N LEU A 321 21.12 29.18 24.47
CA LEU A 321 21.28 28.49 25.76
C LEU A 321 19.92 28.31 26.46
N ALA A 322 19.07 29.34 26.43
CA ALA A 322 17.70 29.25 26.95
C ALA A 322 16.87 28.22 26.18
N ALA A 323 16.99 28.17 24.84
CA ALA A 323 16.33 27.16 24.02
C ALA A 323 16.85 25.74 24.33
N CYS A 324 18.16 25.58 24.51
CA CYS A 324 18.80 24.32 24.90
C CYS A 324 18.29 23.83 26.25
N LYS A 325 18.31 24.69 27.27
CA LYS A 325 17.73 24.42 28.59
C LYS A 325 16.27 23.97 28.46
N ARG A 326 15.47 24.66 27.64
CA ARG A 326 14.05 24.29 27.45
C ARG A 326 13.91 22.91 26.83
N MET A 327 14.68 22.59 25.79
CA MET A 327 14.66 21.26 25.16
C MET A 327 15.09 20.13 26.12
N LEU A 328 16.03 20.39 27.03
CA LEU A 328 16.53 19.40 27.98
C LEU A 328 15.63 19.19 29.21
N THR A 329 14.86 20.22 29.60
CA THR A 329 14.13 20.22 30.88
C THR A 329 12.61 20.15 30.74
N GLN A 330 12.05 20.41 29.56
CA GLN A 330 10.60 20.46 29.34
C GLN A 330 10.10 19.28 28.51
N SER A 331 8.88 18.83 28.80
CA SER A 331 8.22 17.77 28.02
C SER A 331 7.81 18.21 26.61
N LEU A 332 7.68 19.53 26.39
CA LEU A 332 7.45 20.14 25.08
C LEU A 332 8.27 21.44 24.96
N ALA A 333 9.06 21.55 23.89
CA ALA A 333 9.84 22.74 23.58
C ALA A 333 9.55 23.20 22.15
N ILE A 334 9.04 24.42 22.01
CA ILE A 334 8.86 25.10 20.72
C ILE A 334 9.98 26.13 20.62
N VAL A 335 10.89 25.95 19.66
CA VAL A 335 12.02 26.82 19.43
C VAL A 335 11.84 27.53 18.10
N GLN A 336 11.63 28.84 18.15
CA GLN A 336 11.50 29.70 16.98
C GLN A 336 12.81 30.46 16.76
N GLY A 337 13.26 30.52 15.51
CA GLY A 337 14.42 31.31 15.13
C GLY A 337 14.37 31.70 13.65
N PRO A 338 14.65 32.96 13.29
CA PRO A 338 14.85 33.39 11.90
C PRO A 338 15.92 32.55 11.15
N PRO A 339 16.01 32.66 9.81
CA PRO A 339 17.12 32.08 9.06
C PRO A 339 18.47 32.55 9.61
N GLY A 340 19.45 31.63 9.72
CA GLY A 340 20.80 31.96 10.19
C GLY A 340 21.01 32.04 11.71
N THR A 341 19.98 31.92 12.55
CA THR A 341 20.12 32.05 14.02
C THR A 341 20.64 30.80 14.75
N GLY A 342 21.28 29.88 14.03
CA GLY A 342 21.87 28.68 14.63
C GLY A 342 20.87 27.67 15.22
N LYS A 343 19.66 27.55 14.66
CA LYS A 343 18.68 26.52 15.07
C LYS A 343 19.27 25.11 15.03
N THR A 344 19.88 24.75 13.89
CA THR A 344 20.55 23.45 13.73
C THR A 344 21.66 23.25 14.76
N PHE A 345 22.50 24.27 14.98
CA PHE A 345 23.56 24.22 16.00
C PHE A 345 22.98 23.98 17.41
N THR A 346 21.95 24.73 17.79
CA THR A 346 21.29 24.61 19.09
C THR A 346 20.66 23.22 19.29
N SER A 347 20.00 22.68 18.25
CA SER A 347 19.44 21.33 18.26
C SER A 347 20.52 20.25 18.38
N VAL A 348 21.64 20.40 17.66
CA VAL A 348 22.77 19.46 17.72
C VAL A 348 23.37 19.42 19.13
N GLN A 349 23.56 20.57 19.79
CA GLN A 349 24.06 20.61 21.17
C GLN A 349 23.09 19.94 22.16
N ALA A 350 21.79 20.20 22.04
CA ALA A 350 20.80 19.55 22.89
C ALA A 350 20.78 18.02 22.67
N LEU A 351 20.81 17.56 21.42
CA LEU A 351 20.88 16.14 21.08
C LEU A 351 22.15 15.48 21.64
N LYS A 352 23.29 16.16 21.60
CA LYS A 352 24.55 15.69 22.17
C LYS A 352 24.42 15.42 23.67
N VAL A 353 23.80 16.33 24.43
CA VAL A 353 23.51 16.09 25.86
C VAL A 353 22.51 14.98 26.08
N MET A 354 21.42 14.97 25.32
CA MET A 354 20.40 13.92 25.42
C MET A 354 21.01 12.54 25.20
N LEU A 355 21.93 12.40 24.24
CA LEU A 355 22.65 11.15 23.97
C LEU A 355 23.63 10.78 25.09
N CYS A 356 24.43 11.73 25.60
CA CYS A 356 25.34 11.47 26.73
C CYS A 356 24.59 11.04 28.01
N ASN A 357 23.36 11.52 28.20
CA ASN A 357 22.53 11.22 29.36
C ASN A 357 21.47 10.15 29.08
N ARG A 358 21.47 9.56 27.89
CA ARG A 358 20.44 8.64 27.43
C ARG A 358 20.43 7.36 28.25
N ARG A 359 19.27 7.02 28.81
CA ARG A 359 19.05 5.73 29.50
C ARG A 359 17.94 4.88 28.88
N HIS A 360 17.04 5.48 28.10
CA HIS A 360 15.83 4.82 27.61
C HIS A 360 15.51 5.21 26.16
N GLY A 361 15.09 4.24 25.35
CA GLY A 361 14.55 4.43 24.00
C GLY A 361 15.54 5.02 22.97
N PRO A 362 15.25 4.97 21.67
CA PRO A 362 15.96 5.77 20.65
C PRO A 362 15.48 7.23 20.67
N ILE A 363 16.30 8.15 20.15
CA ILE A 363 15.86 9.50 19.79
C ILE A 363 15.41 9.47 18.33
N ILE A 364 14.20 9.94 18.06
CA ILE A 364 13.67 10.04 16.69
C ILE A 364 13.88 11.48 16.21
N VAL A 365 14.56 11.62 15.07
CA VAL A 365 14.79 12.90 14.40
C VAL A 365 14.03 12.88 13.08
N ALA A 366 13.21 13.90 12.85
CA ALA A 366 12.41 14.06 11.64
C ALA A 366 12.56 15.49 11.10
N ALA A 367 12.49 15.63 9.77
CA ALA A 367 12.48 16.92 9.08
C ALA A 367 11.62 16.83 7.82
N GLN A 368 11.17 17.98 7.31
CA GLN A 368 10.31 18.05 6.12
C GLN A 368 11.02 17.59 4.83
N THR A 369 12.33 17.85 4.70
CA THR A 369 13.10 17.53 3.50
C THR A 369 14.26 16.58 3.81
N ASN A 370 14.63 15.74 2.84
CA ASN A 370 15.78 14.85 2.97
C ASN A 370 17.08 15.61 3.22
N HIS A 371 17.27 16.74 2.52
CA HIS A 371 18.45 17.59 2.69
C HIS A 371 18.60 18.11 4.13
N ALA A 372 17.51 18.62 4.74
CA ALA A 372 17.56 19.12 6.12
C ALA A 372 17.88 18.00 7.13
N LEU A 373 17.34 16.80 6.91
CA LEU A 373 17.61 15.64 7.75
C LEU A 373 19.06 15.16 7.60
N ASP A 374 19.55 15.03 6.36
CA ASP A 374 20.91 14.56 6.09
C ASP A 374 21.97 15.55 6.59
N GLN A 375 21.70 16.86 6.48
CA GLN A 375 22.56 17.90 7.08
C GLN A 375 22.64 17.75 8.61
N LEU A 376 21.49 17.59 9.28
CA LEU A 376 21.44 17.40 10.72
C LEU A 376 22.15 16.12 11.15
N LEU A 377 21.94 15.00 10.44
CA LEU A 377 22.60 13.74 10.71
C LEU A 377 24.11 13.78 10.47
N THR A 378 24.57 14.57 9.49
CA THR A 378 26.01 14.76 9.25
C THR A 378 26.67 15.39 10.48
N HIS A 379 26.03 16.39 11.11
CA HIS A 379 26.52 16.94 12.37
C HIS A 379 26.49 15.94 13.52
N ILE A 380 25.43 15.13 13.61
CA ILE A 380 25.30 14.08 14.65
C ILE A 380 26.37 12.99 14.50
N SER A 381 26.70 12.59 13.27
CA SER A 381 27.73 11.58 12.98
C SER A 381 29.13 11.99 13.47
N GLY A 382 29.36 13.27 13.78
CA GLY A 382 30.61 13.71 14.39
C GLY A 382 30.81 13.25 15.84
N PHE A 383 29.75 12.77 16.51
CA PHE A 383 29.82 12.31 17.90
C PHE A 383 28.94 11.09 18.22
N GLU A 384 28.08 10.64 17.31
CA GLU A 384 27.28 9.43 17.46
C GLU A 384 27.34 8.58 16.21
N ASP A 385 28.12 7.49 16.33
CA ASP A 385 28.14 6.33 15.45
C ASP A 385 26.74 5.81 15.12
N ASN A 386 26.02 5.40 16.17
CA ASN A 386 24.98 4.36 16.11
C ASN A 386 23.59 4.92 15.83
N PHE A 387 23.39 5.41 14.61
CA PHE A 387 22.09 5.84 14.10
C PHE A 387 21.67 5.07 12.85
N VAL A 388 20.37 5.15 12.55
CA VAL A 388 19.74 4.56 11.37
C VAL A 388 19.00 5.65 10.62
N ARG A 389 19.32 5.85 9.34
CA ARG A 389 18.59 6.73 8.43
C ARG A 389 17.48 5.95 7.73
N LEU A 390 16.23 6.33 8.00
CA LEU A 390 15.04 5.77 7.33
C LEU A 390 14.70 6.60 6.10
N GLY A 391 14.59 5.98 4.93
CA GLY A 391 14.33 6.63 3.64
C GLY A 391 15.25 6.08 2.55
N SER A 392 14.76 6.03 1.31
CA SER A 392 15.53 5.51 0.15
C SER A 392 16.39 6.58 -0.53
N ARG A 393 15.97 7.86 -0.46
CA ARG A 393 16.67 8.98 -1.08
C ARG A 393 17.65 9.62 -0.09
N CYS A 394 18.92 9.58 -0.44
CA CYS A 394 20.05 10.15 0.28
C CYS A 394 21.07 10.64 -0.75
N ASP A 395 21.77 11.73 -0.45
CA ASP A 395 22.89 12.18 -1.27
C ASP A 395 23.99 11.10 -1.30
N LYS A 396 24.34 10.61 -2.50
CA LYS A 396 25.39 9.61 -2.69
C LYS A 396 26.79 10.17 -2.43
N GLY A 397 26.98 11.49 -2.53
CA GLY A 397 28.22 12.16 -2.14
C GLY A 397 28.50 12.07 -0.63
N ASN A 398 27.45 11.88 0.18
CA ASN A 398 27.56 11.75 1.62
C ASN A 398 27.68 10.27 2.06
N ALA A 399 28.86 9.70 1.87
CA ALA A 399 29.15 8.29 2.18
C ALA A 399 28.83 7.91 3.64
N THR A 400 29.00 8.84 4.59
CA THR A 400 28.72 8.63 6.01
C THR A 400 27.25 8.35 6.27
N ILE A 401 26.35 9.16 5.69
CA ILE A 401 24.90 8.97 5.84
C ILE A 401 24.42 7.77 5.02
N LEU A 402 24.95 7.61 3.80
CA LEU A 402 24.60 6.48 2.93
C LEU A 402 24.83 5.13 3.62
N ALA A 403 25.98 4.95 4.27
CA ALA A 403 26.33 3.74 5.02
C ALA A 403 25.39 3.46 6.21
N ARG A 404 24.68 4.49 6.69
CA ARG A 404 23.69 4.39 7.78
C ARG A 404 22.25 4.30 7.30
N THR A 405 22.01 4.28 5.99
CA THR A 405 20.67 3.97 5.46
C THR A 405 20.25 2.55 5.85
N LEU A 406 18.96 2.34 6.06
CA LEU A 406 18.43 1.01 6.42
C LEU A 406 18.78 -0.06 5.38
N TYR A 407 18.87 0.31 4.10
CA TYR A 407 19.27 -0.58 3.02
C TYR A 407 20.72 -1.06 3.21
N GLU A 408 21.69 -0.15 3.32
CA GLU A 408 23.11 -0.50 3.48
C GLU A 408 23.38 -1.25 4.80
N LEU A 409 22.73 -0.84 5.88
CA LEU A 409 22.79 -1.56 7.16
C LEU A 409 22.26 -3.00 7.05
N ARG A 410 21.26 -3.25 6.20
CA ARG A 410 20.76 -4.61 5.95
C ARG A 410 21.71 -5.43 5.09
N GLN A 411 22.42 -4.81 4.15
CA GLN A 411 23.41 -5.48 3.29
C GLN A 411 24.63 -5.91 4.11
N THR A 412 25.18 -5.00 4.90
CA THR A 412 26.33 -5.23 5.78
C THR A 412 26.05 -6.27 6.87
N ASN A 413 24.82 -6.32 7.39
CA ASN A 413 24.43 -7.28 8.44
C ASN A 413 23.83 -8.60 7.92
N LYS A 414 23.99 -8.95 6.64
CA LYS A 414 23.46 -10.21 6.08
C LYS A 414 23.96 -11.46 6.83
N ASP A 415 25.20 -11.45 7.29
CA ASP A 415 25.85 -12.61 7.93
C ASP A 415 25.35 -12.89 9.36
N MET A 416 24.81 -11.90 10.07
CA MET A 416 24.24 -12.08 11.42
C MET A 416 22.90 -12.84 11.40
N LYS A 417 22.20 -12.90 10.26
CA LYS A 417 20.91 -13.60 10.12
C LYS A 417 21.02 -15.11 10.29
N ALA A 418 22.22 -15.69 10.18
CA ALA A 418 22.45 -17.13 10.23
C ALA A 418 22.34 -17.77 11.63
N ARG A 419 22.11 -16.99 12.70
CA ARG A 419 22.20 -17.49 14.09
C ARG A 419 20.87 -17.79 14.79
N HIS A 420 19.71 -17.41 14.22
CA HIS A 420 18.37 -17.59 14.85
C HIS A 420 17.39 -18.34 13.92
N LEU A 421 17.79 -19.53 13.42
CA LEU A 421 17.09 -20.19 12.30
C LEU A 421 16.01 -21.23 12.64
N ASN A 422 15.89 -21.69 13.89
CA ASN A 422 15.03 -22.85 14.16
C ASN A 422 13.53 -22.52 14.01
N GLY A 423 13.07 -21.39 14.55
CA GLY A 423 11.70 -20.90 14.35
C GLY A 423 11.45 -20.44 12.91
N TYR A 424 12.44 -19.78 12.30
CA TYR A 424 12.36 -19.30 10.92
C TYR A 424 12.22 -20.44 9.90
N ARG A 425 13.02 -21.52 10.01
CA ARG A 425 12.98 -22.65 9.06
C ARG A 425 11.63 -23.37 9.08
N SER A 426 11.06 -23.57 10.27
CA SER A 426 9.75 -24.21 10.40
C SER A 426 8.65 -23.32 9.80
N ALA A 427 8.66 -22.01 10.10
CA ALA A 427 7.72 -21.06 9.52
C ALA A 427 7.89 -20.93 7.99
N ALA A 428 9.12 -20.96 7.49
CA ALA A 428 9.42 -20.92 6.06
C ALA A 428 8.91 -22.17 5.35
N SER A 429 9.18 -23.36 5.89
CA SER A 429 8.67 -24.62 5.35
C SER A 429 7.13 -24.65 5.32
N ALA A 430 6.48 -24.17 6.38
CA ALA A 430 5.02 -24.04 6.41
C ALA A 430 4.49 -23.05 5.35
N HIS A 431 5.20 -21.93 5.13
CA HIS A 431 4.86 -20.96 4.09
C HIS A 431 5.03 -21.52 2.68
N ASP A 432 6.15 -22.21 2.43
CA ASP A 432 6.44 -22.87 1.14
C ASP A 432 5.39 -23.96 0.85
N ALA A 433 4.96 -24.72 1.86
CA ALA A 433 3.87 -25.68 1.72
C ALA A 433 2.52 -25.01 1.35
N MET A 434 2.25 -23.79 1.84
CA MET A 434 1.07 -23.02 1.44
C MET A 434 1.17 -22.53 0.00
N VAL A 435 2.34 -22.06 -0.43
CA VAL A 435 2.60 -21.70 -1.85
C VAL A 435 2.32 -22.89 -2.76
N LEU A 436 2.91 -24.06 -2.46
CA LEU A 436 2.67 -25.30 -3.22
C LEU A 436 1.19 -25.71 -3.20
N SER A 437 0.46 -25.48 -2.10
CA SER A 437 -0.98 -25.76 -2.04
C SER A 437 -1.79 -24.85 -2.96
N ILE A 438 -1.38 -23.59 -3.15
CA ILE A 438 -2.05 -22.65 -4.07
C ILE A 438 -1.72 -23.03 -5.52
N GLU A 439 -0.45 -23.34 -5.82
CA GLU A 439 -0.05 -23.82 -7.15
C GLU A 439 -0.84 -25.06 -7.57
N LYS A 440 -0.99 -26.03 -6.66
CA LYS A 440 -1.81 -27.23 -6.91
C LYS A 440 -3.29 -26.91 -7.13
N LEU A 441 -3.83 -25.94 -6.41
CA LEU A 441 -5.23 -25.52 -6.57
C LEU A 441 -5.47 -24.90 -7.96
N LEU A 442 -4.48 -24.17 -8.48
CA LEU A 442 -4.58 -23.46 -9.76
C LEU A 442 -4.04 -24.29 -10.95
N PHE A 443 -3.60 -25.53 -10.71
CA PHE A 443 -2.91 -26.37 -11.69
C PHE A 443 -3.70 -26.54 -13.00
N ASP A 444 -5.00 -26.83 -12.89
CA ASP A 444 -5.86 -27.08 -14.06
C ASP A 444 -5.96 -25.85 -14.98
N ILE A 445 -5.89 -24.64 -14.42
CA ILE A 445 -5.97 -23.38 -15.21
C ILE A 445 -4.59 -22.85 -15.62
N THR A 446 -3.51 -23.46 -15.14
CA THR A 446 -2.13 -23.12 -15.52
C THR A 446 -1.57 -24.02 -16.62
N GLU A 447 -1.98 -25.29 -16.68
CA GLU A 447 -1.42 -26.27 -17.62
C GLU A 447 -2.36 -26.61 -18.78
N GLU A 448 -3.68 -26.65 -18.56
CA GLU A 448 -4.63 -27.01 -19.62
C GLU A 448 -5.08 -25.79 -20.44
N ASP A 449 -5.20 -25.96 -21.76
CA ASP A 449 -5.72 -24.92 -22.67
C ASP A 449 -7.25 -24.74 -22.55
N LEU A 450 -7.97 -25.84 -22.28
CA LEU A 450 -9.41 -25.93 -22.06
C LEU A 450 -9.64 -26.79 -20.82
N LEU A 451 -10.59 -26.39 -19.97
CA LEU A 451 -11.03 -27.22 -18.84
C LEU A 451 -11.56 -28.55 -19.34
N SER A 452 -11.05 -29.64 -18.77
CA SER A 452 -11.47 -30.97 -19.17
C SER A 452 -12.79 -31.45 -18.57
N GLY A 453 -13.47 -32.37 -19.26
CA GLY A 453 -14.72 -32.96 -18.77
C GLY A 453 -14.56 -33.67 -17.41
N ARG A 454 -13.38 -34.23 -17.15
CA ARG A 454 -13.03 -34.89 -15.88
C ARG A 454 -12.92 -33.88 -14.73
N VAL A 455 -12.24 -32.75 -14.94
CA VAL A 455 -12.13 -31.66 -13.94
C VAL A 455 -13.52 -31.12 -13.57
N LEU A 456 -14.41 -30.95 -14.56
CA LEU A 456 -15.78 -30.50 -14.31
C LEU A 456 -16.61 -31.51 -13.51
N LEU A 457 -16.39 -32.81 -13.72
CA LEU A 457 -17.03 -33.89 -12.94
C LEU A 457 -16.50 -33.92 -11.50
N GLU A 458 -15.18 -33.85 -11.31
CA GLU A 458 -14.54 -33.83 -9.98
C GLU A 458 -15.00 -32.63 -9.14
N CYS A 459 -15.27 -31.49 -9.78
CA CYS A 459 -15.84 -30.30 -9.15
C CYS A 459 -17.36 -30.37 -8.93
N ASN A 460 -18.03 -31.47 -9.28
CA ASN A 460 -19.48 -31.64 -9.26
C ASN A 460 -20.25 -30.56 -10.06
N ILE A 461 -19.63 -30.00 -11.10
CA ILE A 461 -20.27 -29.03 -12.02
C ILE A 461 -20.99 -29.78 -13.12
N LEU A 462 -20.37 -30.87 -13.59
CA LEU A 462 -20.96 -31.83 -14.51
C LEU A 462 -21.52 -33.00 -13.70
N SER A 463 -22.75 -33.44 -14.00
CA SER A 463 -23.32 -34.62 -13.37
C SER A 463 -22.70 -35.90 -13.94
N GLN A 464 -22.67 -36.99 -13.14
CA GLN A 464 -22.22 -38.29 -13.63
C GLN A 464 -23.02 -38.74 -14.86
N GLN A 465 -24.34 -38.51 -14.87
CA GLN A 465 -25.21 -38.83 -16.01
C GLN A 465 -24.79 -38.07 -17.28
N HIS A 466 -24.52 -36.77 -17.17
CA HIS A 466 -24.07 -35.96 -18.30
C HIS A 466 -22.66 -36.35 -18.76
N PHE A 467 -21.79 -36.78 -17.86
CA PHE A 467 -20.45 -37.27 -18.22
C PHE A 467 -20.52 -38.63 -18.92
N ASP A 468 -21.35 -39.54 -18.43
CA ASP A 468 -21.58 -40.86 -19.02
C ASP A 468 -22.16 -40.75 -20.43
N SER A 469 -22.93 -39.69 -20.70
CA SER A 469 -23.42 -39.40 -22.05
C SER A 469 -22.29 -39.33 -23.07
N PHE A 470 -21.08 -38.87 -22.74
CA PHE A 470 -19.99 -38.86 -23.73
C PHE A 470 -19.62 -40.24 -24.30
N PHE A 471 -20.00 -41.33 -23.61
CA PHE A 471 -19.63 -42.70 -23.96
C PHE A 471 -20.80 -43.53 -24.51
N GLU A 472 -21.98 -42.94 -24.77
CA GLU A 472 -23.11 -43.71 -25.31
C GLU A 472 -22.80 -44.30 -26.71
N PRO A 473 -23.30 -45.52 -27.00
CA PRO A 473 -23.03 -46.21 -28.27
C PRO A 473 -23.66 -45.48 -29.46
N GLY A 474 -22.83 -45.05 -30.41
CA GLY A 474 -23.25 -44.31 -31.61
C GLY A 474 -22.28 -43.18 -32.01
N TRP A 475 -21.49 -42.69 -31.07
CA TRP A 475 -20.41 -41.73 -31.29
C TRP A 475 -19.01 -42.35 -31.13
N SER A 476 -18.88 -43.38 -30.29
CA SER A 476 -17.61 -44.09 -30.00
C SER A 476 -17.01 -44.85 -31.20
N SER A 477 -17.72 -44.98 -32.32
CA SER A 477 -17.23 -45.67 -33.53
C SER A 477 -16.23 -44.86 -34.37
N SER A 478 -15.94 -43.61 -33.97
CA SER A 478 -14.96 -42.75 -34.65
C SER A 478 -13.76 -42.36 -33.78
N LEU A 479 -13.72 -42.84 -32.53
CA LEU A 479 -12.53 -42.82 -31.70
C LEU A 479 -11.81 -44.14 -31.92
N ASP A 480 -10.65 -44.11 -32.58
CA ASP A 480 -9.72 -45.24 -32.50
C ASP A 480 -9.49 -45.52 -31.01
N MET A 481 -9.85 -46.71 -30.58
CA MET A 481 -9.80 -47.22 -29.19
C MET A 481 -8.37 -47.34 -28.64
N GLY A 482 -7.44 -46.51 -29.12
CA GLY A 482 -6.03 -46.53 -28.77
C GLY A 482 -5.48 -45.20 -28.24
N ASP A 483 -6.24 -44.11 -28.25
CA ASP A 483 -5.77 -42.82 -27.73
C ASP A 483 -6.63 -42.37 -26.53
N GLU A 484 -6.32 -42.90 -25.34
CA GLU A 484 -6.92 -42.50 -24.05
C GLU A 484 -6.66 -41.01 -23.69
N SER A 485 -5.94 -40.28 -24.54
CA SER A 485 -5.48 -38.90 -24.29
C SER A 485 -6.46 -37.81 -24.75
N ILE A 486 -7.46 -38.12 -25.58
CA ILE A 486 -8.38 -37.11 -26.12
C ILE A 486 -9.58 -36.92 -25.18
N ASP A 487 -9.70 -35.72 -24.60
CA ASP A 487 -10.82 -35.38 -23.73
C ASP A 487 -12.17 -35.45 -24.48
N PRO A 488 -13.14 -36.25 -24.02
CA PRO A 488 -14.46 -36.37 -24.65
C PRO A 488 -15.20 -35.03 -24.77
N LEU A 489 -14.95 -34.10 -23.85
CA LEU A 489 -15.59 -32.78 -23.87
C LEU A 489 -15.18 -31.97 -25.11
N LEU A 490 -13.94 -32.14 -25.57
CA LEU A 490 -13.38 -31.39 -26.70
C LEU A 490 -14.03 -31.83 -28.02
N SER A 491 -14.27 -33.15 -28.16
CA SER A 491 -15.03 -33.73 -29.27
C SER A 491 -16.48 -33.25 -29.27
N TRP A 492 -17.14 -33.23 -28.10
CA TRP A 492 -18.51 -32.74 -27.98
C TRP A 492 -18.64 -31.25 -28.27
N LEU A 493 -17.75 -30.40 -27.75
CA LEU A 493 -17.81 -28.95 -27.94
C LEU A 493 -17.75 -28.59 -29.42
N GLY A 494 -16.90 -29.31 -30.18
CA GLY A 494 -16.71 -29.13 -31.61
C GLY A 494 -15.86 -27.90 -31.93
N SER A 495 -14.98 -28.02 -32.93
CA SER A 495 -13.99 -26.98 -33.28
C SER A 495 -14.60 -25.61 -33.61
N LYS A 496 -15.85 -25.55 -34.06
CA LYS A 496 -16.55 -24.29 -34.39
C LYS A 496 -17.04 -23.52 -33.16
N GLN A 497 -17.12 -24.15 -31.99
CA GLN A 497 -17.54 -23.54 -30.74
C GLN A 497 -16.37 -23.19 -29.83
N ILE A 498 -15.13 -23.53 -30.21
CA ILE A 498 -13.92 -23.16 -29.49
C ILE A 498 -13.41 -21.83 -30.07
N VAL A 499 -13.19 -20.85 -29.20
CA VAL A 499 -12.63 -19.54 -29.57
C VAL A 499 -11.43 -19.23 -28.66
N ARG A 500 -10.50 -18.41 -29.15
CA ARG A 500 -9.40 -17.93 -28.28
C ARG A 500 -9.97 -17.10 -27.15
N MET A 501 -9.35 -17.23 -25.98
CA MET A 501 -9.70 -16.43 -24.81
C MET A 501 -9.54 -14.94 -25.17
N PRO A 502 -10.50 -14.07 -24.79
CA PRO A 502 -10.33 -12.63 -24.96
C PRO A 502 -9.08 -12.18 -24.19
N ARG A 503 -8.29 -11.34 -24.85
CA ARG A 503 -7.07 -10.72 -24.30
C ARG A 503 -7.08 -9.26 -24.69
N THR A 504 -6.30 -8.47 -23.96
CA THR A 504 -6.18 -7.05 -24.23
C THR A 504 -5.61 -6.84 -25.64
N PRO A 505 -6.21 -5.98 -26.47
CA PRO A 505 -5.65 -5.65 -27.78
C PRO A 505 -4.33 -4.87 -27.64
N GLY A 506 -3.37 -5.11 -28.54
CA GLY A 506 -2.17 -4.30 -28.66
C GLY A 506 -2.46 -3.02 -29.45
N ILE A 507 -2.55 -1.87 -28.76
CA ILE A 507 -2.99 -0.59 -29.36
C ILE A 507 -1.82 0.40 -29.49
N ASN A 508 -0.71 0.19 -28.78
CA ASN A 508 0.31 1.23 -28.58
C ASN A 508 1.27 1.48 -29.76
N LYS A 509 1.26 0.65 -30.81
CA LYS A 509 2.30 0.70 -31.85
C LYS A 509 2.21 1.90 -32.80
N ASN A 510 1.05 2.52 -32.96
CA ASN A 510 0.82 3.58 -33.96
C ASN A 510 0.57 4.97 -33.37
N LEU A 511 0.66 5.14 -32.04
CA LEU A 511 0.39 6.41 -31.36
C LEU A 511 1.68 7.22 -31.15
N GLU A 512 1.57 8.54 -31.23
CA GLU A 512 2.65 9.46 -30.86
C GLU A 512 2.97 9.34 -29.37
N ILE A 513 4.25 9.52 -29.02
CA ILE A 513 4.71 9.45 -27.62
C ILE A 513 4.27 10.74 -26.91
N GLU A 514 3.74 10.59 -25.70
CA GLU A 514 3.36 11.71 -24.84
C GLU A 514 4.55 12.59 -24.44
N ASP A 515 4.27 13.87 -24.20
CA ASP A 515 5.22 14.82 -23.62
C ASP A 515 5.56 14.42 -22.18
N PRO A 516 6.74 14.79 -21.64
CA PRO A 516 7.09 14.51 -20.25
C PRO A 516 6.07 15.12 -19.28
N ASP A 517 5.84 14.43 -18.17
CA ASP A 517 4.90 14.86 -17.13
C ASP A 517 5.46 16.10 -16.42
N GLN A 518 4.71 17.21 -16.38
CA GLN A 518 5.21 18.48 -15.82
C GLN A 518 5.55 18.37 -14.33
N GLU A 519 4.83 17.53 -13.58
CA GLU A 519 5.15 17.23 -12.18
C GLU A 519 6.50 16.52 -12.03
N PHE A 520 6.83 15.65 -12.97
CA PHE A 520 8.12 14.97 -12.99
C PHE A 520 9.25 15.96 -13.27
N GLU A 521 9.05 16.92 -14.17
CA GLU A 521 10.00 18.01 -14.42
C GLU A 521 10.18 18.89 -13.17
N GLN A 522 9.09 19.32 -12.53
CA GLN A 522 9.16 20.14 -11.31
C GLN A 522 9.82 19.39 -10.15
N LEU A 523 9.51 18.11 -9.95
CA LEU A 523 10.17 17.29 -8.94
C LEU A 523 11.66 17.10 -9.25
N GLN A 524 12.05 16.90 -10.52
CA GLN A 524 13.45 16.87 -10.92
C GLN A 524 14.16 18.22 -10.71
N GLU A 525 13.47 19.35 -10.93
CA GLU A 525 14.00 20.69 -10.75
C GLU A 525 14.14 21.09 -9.27
N VAL A 526 13.26 20.60 -8.39
CA VAL A 526 13.38 20.79 -6.93
C VAL A 526 14.41 19.82 -6.33
N GLU A 527 14.59 18.65 -6.94
CA GLU A 527 15.50 17.58 -6.52
C GLU A 527 16.71 17.44 -7.48
N VAL A 528 17.33 18.56 -7.87
CA VAL A 528 18.59 18.56 -8.63
C VAL A 528 19.60 17.71 -7.85
N GLU A 529 19.96 16.58 -8.46
CA GLU A 529 20.84 15.51 -7.96
C GLU A 529 20.19 14.49 -7.01
N VAL A 530 19.63 13.41 -7.58
CA VAL A 530 20.04 12.01 -7.34
C VAL A 530 19.18 11.11 -8.26
N GLN A 531 19.79 10.59 -9.33
CA GLN A 531 19.16 9.52 -10.11
C GLN A 531 19.10 8.24 -9.27
N ALA A 532 17.91 7.90 -8.79
CA ALA A 532 17.60 6.58 -8.25
C ALA A 532 17.29 5.61 -9.40
N LYS A 533 18.33 4.98 -9.96
CA LYS A 533 18.20 3.82 -10.88
C LYS A 533 18.24 2.47 -10.15
N ASP A 534 17.93 2.45 -8.86
CA ASP A 534 17.96 1.21 -8.03
C ASP A 534 16.57 0.76 -7.55
N ASN A 535 15.52 1.13 -8.29
CA ASN A 535 14.19 0.57 -8.06
C ASN A 535 13.97 -0.62 -9.01
N LYS A 536 14.48 -1.80 -8.65
CA LYS A 536 13.84 -3.03 -9.13
C LYS A 536 12.48 -3.11 -8.44
N GLU A 537 11.48 -2.42 -8.99
CA GLU A 537 10.08 -2.45 -8.54
C GLU A 537 9.41 -3.81 -8.79
N SER A 538 10.15 -4.77 -9.36
CA SER A 538 9.71 -6.15 -9.53
C SER A 538 9.51 -6.85 -8.18
N LEU A 539 8.35 -7.45 -7.99
CA LEU A 539 8.08 -8.33 -6.85
C LEU A 539 8.95 -9.59 -6.92
N SER A 540 9.45 -10.02 -5.76
CA SER A 540 10.13 -11.31 -5.59
C SER A 540 9.18 -12.36 -5.03
N GLY A 541 9.23 -13.57 -5.57
CA GLY A 541 8.40 -14.69 -5.13
C GLY A 541 8.01 -15.63 -6.27
N THR A 542 6.95 -16.40 -6.07
CA THR A 542 6.49 -17.43 -7.00
C THR A 542 5.45 -16.88 -7.98
N TRP A 543 5.72 -17.04 -9.27
CA TRP A 543 4.83 -16.62 -10.35
C TRP A 543 3.96 -17.79 -10.82
N ILE A 544 2.65 -17.61 -10.81
CA ILE A 544 1.65 -18.58 -11.26
C ILE A 544 0.90 -17.99 -12.47
N PRO A 545 1.27 -18.36 -13.70
CA PRO A 545 0.62 -17.85 -14.91
C PRO A 545 -0.73 -18.54 -15.17
N LEU A 546 -1.77 -17.76 -15.49
CA LEU A 546 -3.02 -18.29 -16.02
C LEU A 546 -2.89 -18.44 -17.54
N ARG A 547 -2.64 -19.66 -18.01
CA ARG A 547 -2.24 -19.92 -19.40
C ARG A 547 -3.37 -20.34 -20.33
N ARG A 548 -4.59 -20.52 -19.82
CA ARG A 548 -5.74 -20.97 -20.63
C ARG A 548 -5.86 -20.22 -21.95
N GLY A 549 -5.73 -20.94 -23.06
CA GLY A 549 -5.71 -20.35 -24.40
C GLY A 549 -7.08 -20.16 -25.03
N TYR A 550 -8.08 -20.95 -24.64
CA TYR A 550 -9.36 -21.03 -25.34
C TYR A 550 -10.57 -21.07 -24.40
N THR A 551 -11.73 -20.66 -24.89
CA THR A 551 -13.04 -20.67 -24.20
C THR A 551 -14.15 -21.03 -25.19
N GLY A 552 -15.38 -21.15 -24.71
CA GLY A 552 -16.56 -21.43 -25.51
C GLY A 552 -17.05 -20.20 -26.29
N LYS A 553 -17.66 -20.45 -27.44
CA LYS A 553 -18.25 -19.40 -28.28
C LYS A 553 -19.60 -18.96 -27.72
N VAL A 554 -19.66 -17.71 -27.25
CA VAL A 554 -20.93 -17.06 -26.88
C VAL A 554 -21.39 -16.16 -28.02
N LYS A 555 -22.64 -16.32 -28.47
CA LYS A 555 -23.26 -15.34 -29.39
C LYS A 555 -23.71 -14.13 -28.59
N SER A 556 -23.42 -12.92 -29.09
CA SER A 556 -23.71 -11.62 -28.47
C SER A 556 -25.19 -11.37 -28.07
N ARG A 557 -26.15 -12.18 -28.57
CA ARG A 557 -27.54 -12.11 -28.11
C ARG A 557 -27.65 -12.77 -26.74
N ARG A 558 -27.92 -11.96 -25.69
CA ARG A 558 -28.24 -12.43 -24.33
C ARG A 558 -29.09 -13.68 -24.40
N VAL A 559 -28.51 -14.80 -23.97
CA VAL A 559 -29.13 -16.11 -24.01
C VAL A 559 -30.11 -16.20 -22.83
N THR A 560 -31.22 -15.46 -22.90
CA THR A 560 -32.21 -15.35 -21.82
C THR A 560 -33.42 -16.24 -22.07
N GLY A 561 -34.01 -16.77 -21.00
CA GLY A 561 -35.22 -17.62 -21.07
C GLY A 561 -34.90 -19.05 -21.48
N LYS A 562 -35.64 -19.61 -22.47
CA LYS A 562 -35.54 -21.04 -22.84
C LYS A 562 -34.16 -21.49 -23.35
N ASN A 563 -33.34 -20.56 -23.84
CA ASN A 563 -32.02 -20.86 -24.39
C ASN A 563 -30.90 -20.77 -23.34
N ASP A 564 -31.20 -20.29 -22.13
CA ASP A 564 -30.21 -20.18 -21.04
C ASP A 564 -29.55 -21.55 -20.80
N PRO A 565 -28.21 -21.63 -20.73
CA PRO A 565 -27.49 -22.86 -20.42
C PRO A 565 -28.06 -23.65 -19.25
N ARG A 566 -28.54 -22.97 -18.19
CA ARG A 566 -29.19 -23.60 -17.02
C ARG A 566 -30.44 -24.36 -17.41
N ASN A 567 -31.28 -23.73 -18.23
CA ASN A 567 -32.55 -24.30 -18.67
C ASN A 567 -32.37 -25.40 -19.72
N ILE A 568 -31.31 -25.31 -20.53
CA ILE A 568 -30.91 -26.38 -21.46
C ILE A 568 -30.49 -27.60 -20.65
N LEU A 569 -29.54 -27.44 -19.74
CA LEU A 569 -29.03 -28.55 -18.91
C LEU A 569 -30.12 -29.19 -18.04
N ALA A 570 -31.08 -28.42 -17.53
CA ALA A 570 -32.18 -28.95 -16.71
C ALA A 570 -33.23 -29.75 -17.50
N LYS A 571 -33.31 -29.57 -18.82
CA LYS A 571 -34.29 -30.24 -19.70
C LYS A 571 -33.71 -31.41 -20.48
N THR A 572 -32.40 -31.55 -20.45
CA THR A 572 -31.67 -32.46 -21.31
C THR A 572 -31.02 -33.54 -20.46
N GLU A 573 -31.44 -34.78 -20.69
CA GLU A 573 -30.87 -35.95 -20.02
C GLU A 573 -29.51 -36.32 -20.63
N SER A 574 -29.39 -36.29 -21.97
CA SER A 574 -28.13 -36.57 -22.67
C SER A 574 -27.53 -35.33 -23.33
N LEU A 575 -26.24 -35.07 -23.09
CA LEU A 575 -25.55 -33.92 -23.69
C LEU A 575 -25.58 -33.91 -25.23
N PHE A 576 -25.84 -35.04 -25.88
CA PHE A 576 -25.97 -35.12 -27.34
C PHE A 576 -27.17 -34.36 -27.88
N ASP A 577 -28.26 -34.29 -27.10
CA ASP A 577 -29.48 -33.60 -27.53
C ASP A 577 -29.28 -32.09 -27.63
N ILE A 578 -28.17 -31.57 -27.07
CA ILE A 578 -27.78 -30.17 -27.17
C ILE A 578 -27.21 -29.88 -28.56
N PRO A 579 -27.89 -29.04 -29.38
CA PRO A 579 -27.38 -28.66 -30.69
C PRO A 579 -26.02 -27.95 -30.60
N GLU A 580 -25.10 -28.24 -31.53
CA GLU A 580 -23.73 -27.69 -31.56
C GLU A 580 -23.68 -26.17 -31.32
N LYS A 581 -24.63 -25.42 -31.89
CA LYS A 581 -24.75 -23.96 -31.73
C LYS A 581 -24.90 -23.44 -30.30
N TYR A 582 -25.28 -24.28 -29.34
CA TYR A 582 -25.45 -23.91 -27.92
C TYR A 582 -24.35 -24.48 -27.02
N ARG A 583 -23.54 -25.43 -27.50
CA ARG A 583 -22.50 -26.11 -26.71
C ARG A 583 -21.44 -25.12 -26.19
N GLY A 584 -21.05 -24.13 -27.00
CA GLY A 584 -20.14 -23.05 -26.58
C GLY A 584 -20.67 -22.22 -25.39
N ALA A 585 -21.96 -21.86 -25.41
CA ALA A 585 -22.57 -21.12 -24.31
C ALA A 585 -22.74 -21.96 -23.04
N VAL A 586 -23.00 -23.27 -23.19
CA VAL A 586 -23.04 -24.22 -22.07
C VAL A 586 -21.66 -24.38 -21.44
N TYR A 587 -20.61 -24.49 -22.26
CA TYR A 587 -19.24 -24.57 -21.77
C TYR A 587 -18.83 -23.31 -20.98
N CYS A 588 -19.11 -22.11 -21.49
CA CYS A 588 -18.84 -20.87 -20.75
C CYS A 588 -19.61 -20.78 -19.42
N TYR A 589 -20.81 -21.39 -19.35
CA TYR A 589 -21.54 -21.47 -18.10
C TYR A 589 -20.85 -22.39 -17.08
N TRP A 590 -20.33 -23.55 -17.52
CA TRP A 590 -19.52 -24.41 -16.66
C TRP A 590 -18.21 -23.76 -16.24
N GLU A 591 -17.52 -23.07 -17.14
CA GLU A 591 -16.31 -22.29 -16.81
C GLU A 591 -16.62 -21.27 -15.72
N LYS A 592 -17.71 -20.51 -15.86
CA LYS A 592 -18.12 -19.54 -14.84
C LYS A 592 -18.33 -20.20 -13.48
N LEU A 593 -19.07 -21.31 -13.42
CA LEU A 593 -19.28 -22.05 -12.16
C LEU A 593 -17.97 -22.57 -11.58
N TYR A 594 -17.05 -23.04 -12.43
CA TYR A 594 -15.74 -23.52 -12.02
C TYR A 594 -14.91 -22.40 -11.40
N TYR A 595 -14.81 -21.25 -12.07
CA TYR A 595 -14.09 -20.09 -11.54
C TYR A 595 -14.74 -19.53 -10.27
N ASP A 596 -16.07 -19.51 -10.16
CA ASP A 596 -16.77 -19.10 -8.94
C ASP A 596 -16.40 -20.01 -7.75
N GLN A 597 -16.38 -21.34 -7.95
CA GLN A 597 -15.95 -22.30 -6.92
C GLN A 597 -14.46 -22.18 -6.61
N LEU A 598 -13.62 -22.03 -7.63
CA LEU A 598 -12.18 -21.92 -7.50
C LEU A 598 -11.78 -20.65 -6.76
N THR A 599 -12.44 -19.53 -7.03
CA THR A 599 -12.22 -18.24 -6.36
C THR A 599 -12.50 -18.36 -4.86
N ARG A 600 -13.60 -19.01 -4.45
CA ARG A 600 -13.90 -19.24 -3.03
C ARG A 600 -12.81 -20.06 -2.33
N LYS A 601 -12.38 -21.17 -2.96
CA LYS A 601 -11.27 -21.99 -2.44
C LYS A 601 -9.96 -21.21 -2.38
N LEU A 602 -9.71 -20.35 -3.37
CA LEU A 602 -8.51 -19.51 -3.43
C LEU A 602 -8.51 -18.49 -2.29
N VAL A 603 -9.61 -17.78 -2.06
CA VAL A 603 -9.76 -16.81 -0.96
C VAL A 603 -9.41 -17.46 0.39
N GLU A 604 -9.96 -18.64 0.68
CA GLU A 604 -9.65 -19.38 1.91
C GLU A 604 -8.15 -19.69 2.02
N LYS A 605 -7.52 -20.14 0.93
CA LYS A 605 -6.08 -20.43 0.88
C LYS A 605 -5.23 -19.16 1.00
N LEU A 606 -5.66 -18.04 0.44
CA LEU A 606 -4.96 -16.76 0.53
C LEU A 606 -5.01 -16.19 1.96
N ALA A 607 -6.11 -16.36 2.68
CA ALA A 607 -6.18 -16.02 4.10
C ALA A 607 -5.18 -16.84 4.95
N MET A 608 -5.06 -18.14 4.66
CA MET A 608 -4.04 -19.01 5.28
C MET A 608 -2.61 -18.59 4.89
N TYR A 609 -2.40 -18.24 3.62
CA TYR A 609 -1.13 -17.73 3.10
C TYR A 609 -0.71 -16.46 3.84
N GLN A 610 -1.58 -15.46 3.95
CA GLN A 610 -1.31 -14.23 4.70
C GLN A 610 -0.99 -14.52 6.17
N SER A 611 -1.70 -15.46 6.79
CA SER A 611 -1.45 -15.88 8.17
C SER A 611 -0.06 -16.52 8.33
N SER A 612 0.31 -17.43 7.42
CA SER A 612 1.66 -18.02 7.38
C SER A 612 2.74 -16.97 7.17
N MET A 613 2.46 -15.93 6.38
CA MET A 613 3.39 -14.83 6.11
C MET A 613 3.59 -13.93 7.33
N ARG A 614 2.53 -13.68 8.12
CA ARG A 614 2.64 -13.00 9.42
C ARG A 614 3.51 -13.82 10.38
N SER A 615 3.32 -15.14 10.45
CA SER A 615 4.17 -16.03 11.24
C SER A 615 5.63 -16.00 10.79
N LEU A 616 5.88 -15.97 9.48
CA LEU A 616 7.22 -15.86 8.91
C LEU A 616 7.88 -14.51 9.26
N LYS A 617 7.13 -13.40 9.18
CA LYS A 617 7.59 -12.08 9.62
C LYS A 617 7.93 -12.07 11.10
N MET A 618 7.12 -12.72 11.94
CA MET A 618 7.38 -12.84 13.37
C MET A 618 8.64 -13.65 13.67
N ALA A 619 8.83 -14.78 12.99
CA ALA A 619 10.01 -15.62 13.14
C ALA A 619 11.30 -14.99 12.59
N LYS A 620 11.22 -13.89 11.83
CA LYS A 620 12.38 -13.06 11.45
C LYS A 620 12.74 -12.01 12.52
N VAL A 621 11.78 -11.65 13.36
CA VAL A 621 11.90 -10.58 14.36
C VAL A 621 12.34 -11.14 15.72
N LEU A 622 11.77 -12.28 16.10
CA LEU A 622 12.14 -13.08 17.28
C LEU A 622 13.37 -13.94 16.98
#